data_AF-A0A0F8YQ83-F1
#
_entry.id   AF-A0A0F8YQ83-F1
#
_cell.length_a   1.000
_cell.length_b   1.000
_cell.length_c   1.000
_cell.angle_alpha   90.00
_cell.angle_beta   90.00
_cell.angle_gamma   90.00
#
_symmetry.space_group_name_H-M   'P 1'
#
loop_
_entity.id
_entity.type
_entity.pdbx_description
1 polymer ?
#
loop_
_entity_poly.entity_id
_entity_poly.type
_entity_poly.pdbx_seq_one_letter_code
_entity_poly.pdbx_strand_id
1 'polypeptide(L)'
;MSNELEVVEDGSTKRVVEINGIKMEIDLRNATVIENYRVGDNVKILIKQYGDTYATYPGVIVAFDQFEELPTICVMYLVASYSEAELKMAYINSKSEGIEITKAHKNDFQYDHAKVQQLLQRAIVAKEVELKNAQHKLEYFENAFGTYFVDFLKTNETPTNEDIPF
;
A
#
# COMPACT_ATOMS: atom_id res chain seq x y z
N MET A 1 45.15 41.88 20.62
CA MET A 1 45.35 40.71 19.74
C MET A 1 45.69 39.53 20.61
N SER A 2 45.22 38.34 20.20
CA SER A 2 45.37 37.02 20.83
C SER A 2 44.31 36.68 21.89
N ASN A 3 43.14 36.24 21.39
CA ASN A 3 42.27 35.30 22.09
C ASN A 3 42.84 33.89 21.84
N GLU A 4 42.94 33.06 22.87
CA GLU A 4 42.68 31.61 22.78
C GLU A 4 42.68 30.96 24.18
N LEU A 5 41.97 29.82 24.26
CA LEU A 5 41.48 29.05 25.42
C LEU A 5 40.01 29.39 25.75
N GLU A 6 39.07 28.44 25.82
CA GLU A 6 39.20 27.04 26.23
C GLU A 6 38.04 26.17 25.67
N VAL A 7 38.29 24.86 25.64
CA VAL A 7 37.39 23.79 25.18
C VAL A 7 36.12 23.72 26.02
N VAL A 8 34.95 23.58 25.38
CA VAL A 8 33.71 23.17 26.05
C VAL A 8 33.36 21.77 25.55
N GLU A 9 33.50 20.79 26.44
CA GLU A 9 32.80 19.49 26.32
C GLU A 9 31.31 19.73 26.60
N ASP A 10 30.44 19.36 25.65
CA ASP A 10 29.03 19.14 25.96
C ASP A 10 28.62 17.74 25.53
N GLY A 11 28.44 16.88 26.53
CA GLY A 11 27.76 15.62 26.39
C GLY A 11 26.29 15.79 26.71
N SER A 12 25.42 15.92 25.71
CA SER A 12 24.05 15.38 25.78
C SER A 12 23.30 15.39 24.44
N THR A 13 22.76 14.20 24.12
CA THR A 13 21.47 13.93 23.47
C THR A 13 21.09 14.65 22.17
N LYS A 14 21.37 13.95 21.06
CA LYS A 14 20.73 14.03 19.75
C LYS A 14 19.23 14.39 19.84
N ARG A 15 18.82 15.38 19.06
CA ARG A 15 17.44 15.54 18.61
C ARG A 15 17.40 16.38 17.34
N VAL A 16 16.96 15.79 16.23
CA VAL A 16 16.62 16.52 15.01
C VAL A 16 15.30 15.96 14.47
N VAL A 17 14.29 16.82 14.42
CA VAL A 17 13.02 16.63 13.70
C VAL A 17 12.67 17.97 13.07
N GLU A 18 12.48 18.02 11.75
CA GLU A 18 11.63 19.04 11.14
C GLU A 18 11.09 18.59 9.77
N ILE A 19 9.79 18.81 9.58
CA ILE A 19 9.02 18.47 8.38
C ILE A 19 8.45 19.75 7.78
N ASN A 20 9.20 20.31 6.82
CA ASN A 20 8.77 21.20 5.73
C ASN A 20 9.93 21.41 4.74
N GLY A 21 10.61 20.30 4.38
CA GLY A 21 11.84 20.29 3.57
C GLY A 21 12.89 19.36 4.19
N ILE A 22 12.83 18.10 3.82
CA ILE A 22 13.30 16.89 4.53
C ILE A 22 14.80 16.91 4.92
N LYS A 23 15.11 16.68 6.21
CA LYS A 23 16.44 16.24 6.68
C LYS A 23 16.34 14.90 7.41
N MET A 24 17.17 13.95 6.99
CA MET A 24 17.36 12.66 7.63
C MET A 24 18.84 12.58 8.05
N GLU A 25 19.12 12.27 9.31
CA GLU A 25 20.46 12.40 9.91
C GLU A 25 21.00 11.06 10.37
N ILE A 26 22.10 10.54 9.77
CA ILE A 26 22.96 9.50 10.38
C ILE A 26 24.45 9.64 9.92
N ASP A 27 25.30 9.79 10.96
CA ASP A 27 26.75 9.49 11.15
C ASP A 27 27.87 10.30 10.46
N LEU A 28 28.73 10.91 11.30
CA LEU A 28 29.77 11.92 11.00
C LEU A 28 31.11 11.34 10.49
N ARG A 29 31.09 10.24 9.74
CA ARG A 29 32.30 9.71 9.07
C ARG A 29 32.13 9.46 7.57
N ASN A 30 30.90 9.47 7.07
CA ASN A 30 30.59 9.22 5.66
C ASN A 30 29.70 10.37 5.14
N ALA A 31 29.96 10.83 3.90
CA ALA A 31 29.12 11.84 3.28
C ALA A 31 27.73 11.25 2.99
N THR A 32 26.71 11.66 3.76
CA THR A 32 25.32 11.20 3.58
C THR A 32 24.60 12.17 2.65
N VAL A 33 24.19 11.70 1.48
CA VAL A 33 23.35 12.49 0.55
C VAL A 33 21.96 12.62 1.15
N ILE A 34 21.56 13.85 1.52
CA ILE A 34 20.19 14.14 1.93
C ILE A 34 19.34 14.30 0.66
N GLU A 35 18.57 13.27 0.33
CA GLU A 35 17.59 13.38 -0.75
C GLU A 35 16.29 14.00 -0.24
N ASN A 36 15.99 15.20 -0.75
CA ASN A 36 14.69 15.83 -0.56
C ASN A 36 13.66 15.21 -1.52
N TYR A 37 12.51 14.86 -0.95
CA TYR A 37 11.32 14.36 -1.63
C TYR A 37 10.12 15.27 -1.37
N ARG A 38 9.19 15.30 -2.31
CA ARG A 38 7.87 15.94 -2.17
C ARG A 38 6.77 15.04 -2.75
N VAL A 39 5.53 15.32 -2.37
CA VAL A 39 4.36 14.68 -2.99
C VAL A 39 4.36 14.98 -4.49
N GLY A 40 4.11 13.95 -5.29
CA GLY A 40 4.18 13.99 -6.75
C GLY A 40 5.55 13.65 -7.34
N ASP A 41 6.59 13.46 -6.53
CA ASP A 41 7.88 13.00 -7.05
C ASP A 41 7.79 11.56 -7.56
N ASN A 42 8.34 11.34 -8.76
CA ASN A 42 8.51 10.01 -9.33
C ASN A 42 9.66 9.29 -8.62
N VAL A 43 9.39 8.10 -8.13
CA VAL A 43 10.34 7.26 -7.41
C VAL A 43 10.42 5.87 -8.04
N LYS A 44 11.55 5.22 -7.85
CA LYS A 44 11.70 3.79 -8.05
C LYS A 44 11.63 3.15 -6.68
N ILE A 45 10.72 2.20 -6.50
CA ILE A 45 10.56 1.46 -5.26
C ILE A 45 11.15 0.06 -5.42
N LEU A 46 11.93 -0.40 -4.45
CA LEU A 46 12.42 -1.77 -4.32
C LEU A 46 11.58 -2.46 -3.24
N ILE A 47 11.03 -3.64 -3.55
CA ILE A 47 10.18 -4.40 -2.63
C ILE A 47 10.64 -5.87 -2.62
N LYS A 48 10.87 -6.39 -1.41
CA LYS A 48 11.16 -7.80 -1.16
C LYS A 48 9.98 -8.66 -1.62
N GLN A 49 10.28 -9.67 -2.42
CA GLN A 49 9.34 -10.68 -2.87
C GLN A 49 9.49 -11.95 -2.01
N TYR A 50 8.77 -13.02 -2.37
CA TYR A 50 8.91 -14.29 -1.68
C TYR A 50 10.36 -14.80 -1.70
N GLY A 51 10.86 -15.27 -0.55
CA GLY A 51 12.25 -15.69 -0.36
C GLY A 51 13.23 -14.52 -0.26
N ASP A 52 14.43 -14.68 -0.82
CA ASP A 52 15.49 -13.66 -0.83
C ASP A 52 15.55 -12.88 -2.15
N THR A 53 14.40 -12.70 -2.80
CA THR A 53 14.31 -11.99 -4.09
C THR A 53 13.71 -10.59 -3.89
N TYR A 54 14.09 -9.66 -4.76
CA TYR A 54 13.60 -8.29 -4.74
C TYR A 54 13.17 -7.87 -6.15
N ALA A 55 12.14 -7.03 -6.23
CA ALA A 55 11.64 -6.46 -7.47
C ALA A 55 11.56 -4.94 -7.35
N THR A 56 11.72 -4.25 -8.48
CA THR A 56 11.61 -2.80 -8.54
C THR A 56 10.43 -2.35 -9.38
N TYR A 57 9.73 -1.32 -8.93
CA TYR A 57 8.55 -0.77 -9.60
C TYR A 57 8.64 0.75 -9.73
N PRO A 58 8.01 1.36 -10.75
CA PRO A 58 7.80 2.79 -10.77
C PRO A 58 6.73 3.16 -9.77
N GLY A 59 6.93 4.28 -9.08
CA GLY A 59 5.95 4.83 -8.16
C GLY A 59 5.99 6.34 -8.09
N VAL A 60 5.03 6.87 -7.35
CA VAL A 60 4.87 8.28 -7.03
C VAL A 60 4.61 8.40 -5.54
N ILE A 61 5.28 9.35 -4.89
CA ILE A 61 4.95 9.71 -3.51
C ILE A 61 3.60 10.42 -3.52
N VAL A 62 2.61 9.86 -2.81
CA VAL A 62 1.24 10.38 -2.77
C VAL A 62 0.94 11.16 -1.49
N ALA A 63 1.62 10.85 -0.39
CA ALA A 63 1.45 11.55 0.88
C ALA A 63 2.66 11.36 1.81
N PHE A 64 2.75 12.25 2.79
CA PHE A 64 3.58 12.10 3.98
C PHE A 64 2.66 12.17 5.18
N ASP A 65 2.44 11.02 5.82
CA ASP A 65 1.58 10.93 6.99
C ASP A 65 2.42 11.16 8.24
N GLN A 66 2.18 12.29 8.91
CA GLN A 66 2.93 12.73 10.09
C GLN A 66 2.37 12.10 11.38
N PHE A 67 2.31 10.77 11.45
CA PHE A 67 2.00 10.10 12.72
C PHE A 67 3.09 10.43 13.74
N GLU A 68 2.71 10.77 14.97
CA GLU A 68 3.65 11.23 16.01
C GLU A 68 4.77 10.22 16.29
N GLU A 69 4.43 8.93 16.37
CA GLU A 69 5.40 7.87 16.65
C GLU A 69 6.05 7.29 15.38
N LEU A 70 5.36 7.37 14.25
CA LEU A 70 5.72 6.62 13.05
C LEU A 70 5.43 7.39 11.75
N PRO A 71 6.13 8.52 11.50
CA PRO A 71 6.01 9.24 10.25
C PRO A 71 6.19 8.30 9.06
N THR A 72 5.26 8.35 8.12
CA THR A 72 5.15 7.35 7.04
C THR A 72 5.12 8.05 5.68
N ILE A 73 5.96 7.59 4.76
CA ILE A 73 5.91 7.97 3.34
C ILE A 73 4.95 7.01 2.64
N CYS A 74 3.94 7.56 1.99
CA CYS A 74 2.95 6.79 1.24
C CYS A 74 3.32 6.85 -0.25
N VAL A 75 3.56 5.68 -0.85
CA VAL A 75 3.99 5.57 -2.24
C VAL A 75 3.00 4.69 -3.00
N MET A 76 2.42 5.25 -4.06
CA MET A 76 1.65 4.47 -5.03
C MET A 76 2.62 3.93 -6.08
N TYR A 77 2.62 2.63 -6.34
CA TYR A 77 3.50 2.01 -7.32
C TYR A 77 2.72 1.09 -8.28
N LEU A 78 3.21 1.01 -9.51
CA LEU A 78 2.61 0.23 -10.57
C LEU A 78 3.29 -1.14 -10.68
N VAL A 79 2.51 -2.19 -10.48
CA VAL A 79 2.89 -3.56 -10.82
C VAL A 79 2.22 -3.88 -12.15
N ALA A 80 2.99 -3.94 -13.23
CA ALA A 80 2.50 -4.29 -14.54
C ALA A 80 3.22 -5.51 -15.10
N SER A 81 2.45 -6.42 -15.67
CA SER A 81 2.92 -7.54 -16.47
C SER A 81 2.41 -7.39 -17.92
N TYR A 82 2.58 -8.42 -18.73
CA TYR A 82 2.10 -8.42 -20.11
C TYR A 82 0.55 -8.30 -20.21
N SER A 83 -0.17 -8.88 -19.25
CA SER A 83 -1.64 -9.07 -19.31
C SER A 83 -2.43 -8.29 -18.26
N GLU A 84 -1.77 -7.69 -17.29
CA GLU A 84 -2.39 -7.01 -16.16
C GLU A 84 -1.56 -5.81 -15.72
N ALA A 85 -2.24 -4.83 -15.15
CA ALA A 85 -1.64 -3.68 -14.50
C ALA A 85 -2.41 -3.40 -13.22
N GLU A 86 -1.70 -3.20 -12.12
CA GLU A 86 -2.27 -2.97 -10.81
C GLU A 86 -1.50 -1.84 -10.12
N LEU A 87 -2.24 -0.95 -9.45
CA LEU A 87 -1.69 0.06 -8.57
C LEU A 87 -1.73 -0.44 -7.13
N LYS A 88 -0.59 -0.38 -6.44
CA LYS A 88 -0.43 -0.80 -5.05
C LYS A 88 0.12 0.34 -4.20
N MET A 89 -0.22 0.33 -2.92
CA MET A 89 0.32 1.27 -1.96
C MET A 89 1.42 0.61 -1.14
N ALA A 90 2.50 1.37 -0.92
CA ALA A 90 3.56 1.07 0.02
C ALA A 90 3.61 2.15 1.10
N TYR A 91 3.81 1.70 2.34
CA TYR A 91 3.88 2.55 3.53
C TYR A 91 5.26 2.38 4.17
N ILE A 92 6.10 3.40 4.04
CA ILE A 92 7.51 3.34 4.39
C ILE A 92 7.75 4.20 5.63
N ASN A 93 8.20 3.57 6.71
CA ASN A 93 8.56 4.21 7.97
C ASN A 93 9.75 3.49 8.62
N SER A 94 10.12 3.91 9.83
CA SER A 94 11.29 3.37 10.55
C SER A 94 11.20 1.88 10.91
N LYS A 95 10.03 1.26 10.82
CA LYS A 95 9.80 -0.18 11.07
C LYS A 95 9.59 -0.99 9.80
N SER A 96 9.56 -0.36 8.62
CA SER A 96 9.37 -1.06 7.36
C SER A 96 10.65 -1.81 6.98
N GLU A 97 10.54 -3.12 6.73
CA GLU A 97 11.65 -3.96 6.29
C GLU A 97 11.46 -4.42 4.84
N GLY A 98 12.56 -4.58 4.10
CA GLY A 98 12.53 -5.10 2.73
C GLY A 98 11.89 -4.14 1.72
N ILE A 99 11.81 -2.85 2.03
CA ILE A 99 11.26 -1.82 1.15
C ILE A 99 12.14 -0.57 1.15
N GLU A 100 12.47 -0.08 -0.04
CA GLU A 100 13.31 1.11 -0.23
C GLU A 100 12.79 1.94 -1.39
N ILE A 101 13.07 3.25 -1.37
CA ILE A 101 12.80 4.15 -2.49
C ILE A 101 14.04 4.94 -2.88
N THR A 102 14.12 5.27 -4.17
CA THR A 102 15.08 6.22 -4.72
C THR A 102 14.42 7.07 -5.80
N LYS A 103 15.03 8.18 -6.19
CA LYS A 103 14.54 9.01 -7.29
C LYS A 103 14.49 8.20 -8.60
N ALA A 104 13.38 8.28 -9.31
CA ALA A 104 13.30 7.66 -10.63
C ALA A 104 14.12 8.47 -11.64
N HIS A 105 14.92 7.78 -12.44
CA HIS A 105 15.54 8.33 -13.64
C HIS A 105 14.63 8.13 -14.84
N LYS A 106 14.76 9.01 -15.84
CA LYS A 106 13.93 9.00 -17.06
C LYS A 106 13.94 7.65 -17.79
N ASN A 107 15.03 6.89 -17.67
CA ASN A 107 15.23 5.61 -18.36
C ASN A 107 14.92 4.39 -17.47
N ASP A 108 14.54 4.59 -16.20
CA ASP A 108 14.30 3.47 -15.29
C ASP A 108 13.10 2.61 -15.71
N PHE A 109 12.13 3.22 -16.39
CA PHE A 109 10.88 2.57 -16.73
C PHE A 109 10.43 2.93 -18.16
N GLN A 110 10.15 1.91 -18.96
CA GLN A 110 9.65 2.05 -20.34
C GLN A 110 8.24 1.48 -20.45
N TYR A 111 7.33 1.93 -19.58
CA TYR A 111 5.93 1.57 -19.71
C TYR A 111 5.25 2.45 -20.75
N ASP A 112 4.51 1.81 -21.65
CA ASP A 112 3.59 2.50 -22.54
C ASP A 112 2.34 2.90 -21.73
N HIS A 113 2.16 4.21 -21.54
CA HIS A 113 1.01 4.78 -20.85
C HIS A 113 -0.32 4.25 -21.42
N ALA A 114 -0.46 4.18 -22.75
CA ALA A 114 -1.68 3.73 -23.40
C ALA A 114 -1.94 2.24 -23.09
N LYS A 115 -0.88 1.43 -23.05
CA LYS A 115 -0.99 0.02 -22.68
C LYS A 115 -1.44 -0.16 -21.24
N VAL A 116 -0.84 0.56 -20.28
CA VAL A 116 -1.22 0.49 -18.86
C VAL A 116 -2.68 0.91 -18.68
N GLN A 117 -3.08 2.02 -19.29
CA GLN A 117 -4.46 2.50 -19.23
C GLN A 117 -5.45 1.48 -19.83
N GLN A 118 -5.11 0.85 -20.95
CA GLN A 118 -5.93 -0.19 -21.56
C GLN A 118 -6.09 -1.41 -20.62
N LEU A 119 -5.02 -1.83 -19.95
CA LEU A 119 -5.05 -2.95 -19.01
C LEU A 119 -5.95 -2.64 -17.81
N LEU A 120 -5.86 -1.43 -17.24
CA LEU A 120 -6.74 -0.98 -16.16
C LEU A 120 -8.20 -0.93 -16.60
N GLN A 121 -8.48 -0.39 -17.79
CA GLN A 121 -9.84 -0.36 -18.34
C GLN A 121 -10.42 -1.76 -18.56
N ARG A 122 -9.60 -2.70 -19.03
CA ARG A 122 -10.01 -4.10 -19.18
C ARG A 122 -10.36 -4.73 -17.83
N ALA A 123 -9.60 -4.43 -16.78
CA ALA A 123 -9.88 -4.91 -15.43
C ALA A 123 -11.23 -4.38 -14.90
N ILE A 124 -11.56 -3.11 -15.17
CA ILE A 124 -12.87 -2.53 -14.84
C ILE A 124 -14.00 -3.32 -15.50
N VAL A 125 -13.93 -3.50 -16.83
CA VAL A 125 -14.99 -4.22 -17.59
C VAL A 125 -15.14 -5.66 -17.09
N ALA A 126 -14.04 -6.35 -16.77
CA ALA A 126 -14.11 -7.69 -16.21
C ALA A 126 -14.86 -7.71 -14.86
N LYS A 127 -14.60 -6.73 -13.98
CA LYS A 127 -15.28 -6.61 -12.69
C LYS A 127 -16.75 -6.23 -12.81
N GLU A 128 -17.14 -5.42 -13.78
CA GLU A 128 -18.55 -5.13 -14.08
C GLU A 128 -19.32 -6.40 -14.50
N VAL A 129 -18.70 -7.25 -15.31
CA VAL A 129 -19.28 -8.54 -15.70
C VAL A 129 -19.40 -9.48 -14.51
N GLU A 130 -18.36 -9.56 -13.67
CA GLU A 130 -18.41 -10.34 -12.42
C GLU A 130 -19.53 -9.85 -11.49
N LEU A 131 -19.68 -8.54 -11.33
CA LEU A 131 -20.75 -7.93 -10.53
C LEU A 131 -22.13 -8.31 -11.06
N LYS A 132 -22.35 -8.15 -12.38
CA LYS A 132 -23.63 -8.51 -13.01
C LYS A 132 -23.95 -10.00 -12.82
N ASN A 133 -22.96 -10.87 -12.96
CA ASN A 133 -23.13 -12.30 -12.73
C ASN A 133 -23.47 -12.61 -11.27
N ALA A 134 -22.84 -11.92 -10.31
CA ALA A 134 -23.16 -12.08 -8.89
C ALA A 134 -24.59 -11.61 -8.58
N GLN A 135 -25.02 -10.49 -9.15
CA GLN A 135 -26.39 -9.98 -9.03
C GLN A 135 -27.41 -10.97 -9.61
N HIS A 136 -27.19 -11.50 -10.81
CA HIS A 136 -28.08 -12.52 -11.39
C HIS A 136 -28.15 -13.80 -10.54
N LYS A 137 -27.04 -14.21 -9.92
CA LYS A 137 -27.02 -15.37 -9.01
C LYS A 137 -27.87 -15.10 -7.76
N LEU A 138 -27.78 -13.90 -7.20
CA LEU A 138 -28.60 -13.49 -6.05
C LEU A 138 -30.09 -13.47 -6.44
N GLU A 139 -30.43 -12.84 -7.56
CA GLU A 139 -31.81 -12.79 -8.07
C GLU A 139 -32.36 -14.20 -8.33
N TYR A 140 -31.56 -15.07 -8.97
CA TYR A 140 -31.97 -16.45 -9.20
C TYR A 140 -32.19 -17.20 -7.89
N PHE A 141 -31.32 -16.99 -6.90
CA PHE A 141 -31.48 -17.58 -5.57
C PHE A 141 -32.78 -17.11 -4.90
N GLU A 142 -33.04 -15.80 -4.89
CA GLU A 142 -34.27 -15.24 -4.30
C GLU A 142 -35.53 -15.76 -5.00
N ASN A 143 -35.52 -15.82 -6.34
CA ASN A 143 -36.69 -16.25 -7.11
C ASN A 143 -36.93 -17.76 -7.08
N ALA A 144 -35.86 -18.56 -7.13
CA ALA A 144 -35.97 -20.03 -7.22
C ALA A 144 -35.95 -20.71 -5.85
N PHE A 145 -35.24 -20.15 -4.88
CA PHE A 145 -35.09 -20.75 -3.55
C PHE A 145 -35.80 -19.94 -2.46
N GLY A 146 -36.21 -18.69 -2.69
CA GLY A 146 -36.90 -17.87 -1.69
C GLY A 146 -38.17 -18.54 -1.14
N THR A 147 -38.99 -19.16 -2.01
CA THR A 147 -40.17 -19.92 -1.60
C THR A 147 -39.83 -21.18 -0.81
N TYR A 148 -38.74 -21.87 -1.15
CA TYR A 148 -38.26 -23.04 -0.40
C TYR A 148 -37.95 -22.68 1.06
N PHE A 149 -37.34 -21.52 1.31
CA PHE A 149 -37.09 -21.05 2.68
C PHE A 149 -38.34 -20.52 3.38
N VAL A 150 -39.30 -19.93 2.67
CA VAL A 150 -40.58 -19.51 3.27
C VAL A 150 -41.39 -20.72 3.75
N ASP A 151 -41.43 -21.80 2.97
CA ASP A 151 -42.15 -23.02 3.36
C ASP A 151 -41.41 -23.78 4.47
N PHE A 152 -40.07 -23.81 4.45
CA PHE A 152 -39.27 -24.38 5.54
C PHE A 152 -39.45 -23.64 6.88
N LEU A 153 -39.72 -22.33 6.86
CA LEU A 153 -40.03 -21.56 8.07
C LEU A 153 -41.48 -21.73 8.55
N LYS A 154 -42.41 -22.15 7.67
CA LYS A 154 -43.79 -22.47 8.05
C LYS A 154 -43.96 -23.89 8.58
N THR A 155 -43.15 -24.83 8.11
CA THR A 155 -43.23 -26.24 8.52
C THR A 155 -42.47 -26.54 9.81
N ASN A 156 -41.60 -25.64 10.26
CA ASN A 156 -40.92 -25.74 11.55
C ASN A 156 -41.63 -24.86 12.61
N GLU A 157 -42.89 -25.17 12.92
CA GLU A 157 -43.33 -25.00 14.32
C GLU A 157 -42.42 -25.90 15.16
N THR A 158 -41.83 -25.35 16.21
CA THR A 158 -40.84 -26.03 17.05
C THR A 158 -41.46 -27.33 17.58
N PRO A 159 -40.92 -28.53 17.30
CA PRO A 159 -41.47 -29.75 17.88
C PRO A 159 -41.41 -29.62 19.40
N THR A 160 -42.58 -29.69 20.04
CA THR A 160 -42.68 -29.70 21.48
C THR A 160 -42.10 -31.02 22.02
N ASN A 161 -41.51 -30.98 23.22
CA ASN A 161 -40.78 -32.08 23.87
C ASN A 161 -41.54 -33.43 24.02
N GLU A 162 -42.77 -33.55 23.53
CA GLU A 162 -43.59 -34.75 23.59
C GLU A 162 -43.30 -35.75 22.45
N ASP A 163 -42.60 -35.33 21.38
CA ASP A 163 -42.39 -36.16 20.18
C ASP A 163 -41.07 -36.96 20.15
N ILE A 164 -40.30 -36.98 21.25
CA ILE A 164 -39.04 -37.72 21.31
C ILE A 164 -39.25 -39.02 22.13
N PRO A 165 -39.38 -40.20 21.49
CA PRO A 165 -39.43 -41.46 22.23
C PRO A 165 -38.03 -41.78 22.78
N PHE A 166 -37.98 -42.05 24.09
CA PHE A 166 -36.79 -42.43 24.86
C PHE A 166 -36.08 -43.67 24.33
#